data_AF-V9DKX4-F1
#
_entry.id   AF-V9DKX4-F1
#
_cell.length_a   1.000
_cell.length_b   1.000
_cell.length_c   1.000
_cell.angle_alpha   90.00
_cell.angle_beta   90.00
_cell.angle_gamma   90.00
#
_symmetry.space_group_name_H-M   'P 1'
#
loop_
_entity.id
_entity.type
_entity.pdbx_description
1 polymer ?
#
loop_
_entity_poly.entity_id
_entity_poly.type
_entity_poly.pdbx_seq_one_letter_code
_entity_poly.pdbx_strand_id
1 'polypeptide(L)'
;MDVREREELATILDSVDTLNAAQVDAPKVYMPMVVCGEQSYGKSSTLGRIAGVAYPTSQKLCTRFPVKTILRRGAQRAEVLIRPDPRRPKDERERLEKFFVLDVNTHDLDTVYASA
;
A
#
# COMPACT_ATOMS: atom_id res chain seq x y z
N MET A 1 -12.69 3.59 -23.64
CA MET A 1 -12.04 2.35 -23.16
C MET A 1 -13.12 1.33 -22.98
N ASP A 2 -13.11 0.35 -23.86
CA ASP A 2 -14.05 -0.76 -23.92
C ASP A 2 -13.97 -1.62 -22.65
N VAL A 3 -15.02 -2.37 -22.35
CA VAL A 3 -15.07 -3.28 -21.19
C VAL A 3 -13.97 -4.34 -21.32
N ARG A 4 -13.74 -4.83 -22.54
CA ARG A 4 -12.73 -5.85 -22.83
C ARG A 4 -11.30 -5.37 -22.52
N GLU A 5 -10.98 -4.14 -22.94
CA GLU A 5 -9.69 -3.50 -22.65
C GLU A 5 -9.45 -3.35 -21.14
N ARG A 6 -10.51 -3.11 -20.35
CA ARG A 6 -10.41 -3.03 -18.87
C ARG A 6 -10.06 -4.37 -18.24
N GLU A 7 -10.67 -5.45 -18.70
CA GLU A 7 -10.44 -6.80 -18.19
C GLU A 7 -9.03 -7.30 -18.53
N GLU A 8 -8.57 -7.02 -19.75
CA GLU A 8 -7.20 -7.32 -20.17
C GLU A 8 -6.17 -6.57 -19.32
N LEU A 9 -6.38 -5.26 -19.11
CA LEU A 9 -5.50 -4.46 -18.25
C LEU A 9 -5.49 -4.94 -16.80
N ALA A 10 -6.65 -5.32 -16.24
CA ALA A 10 -6.73 -5.88 -14.90
C ALA A 10 -5.92 -7.18 -14.79
N THR A 11 -6.05 -8.08 -15.78
CA THR A 11 -5.32 -9.35 -15.86
C THR A 11 -3.80 -9.16 -15.91
N ILE A 12 -3.35 -8.14 -16.65
CA ILE A 12 -1.92 -7.78 -16.71
C ILE A 12 -1.43 -7.30 -15.34
N LEU A 13 -2.18 -6.43 -14.67
CA LEU A 13 -1.81 -5.92 -13.34
C LEU A 13 -1.81 -7.03 -12.28
N ASP A 14 -2.73 -7.98 -12.36
CA ASP A 14 -2.77 -9.19 -11.54
C ASP A 14 -1.53 -10.07 -11.71
N SER A 15 -1.09 -10.23 -12.95
CA SER A 15 0.12 -11.00 -13.27
C SER A 15 1.36 -10.32 -12.69
N VAL A 16 1.44 -8.99 -12.77
CA VAL A 16 2.52 -8.19 -12.17
C VAL A 16 2.53 -8.32 -10.64
N ASP A 17 1.38 -8.32 -9.99
CA ASP A 17 1.29 -8.53 -8.55
C ASP A 17 1.72 -9.93 -8.13
N THR A 18 1.34 -10.94 -8.90
CA THR A 18 1.75 -12.34 -8.69
C THR A 18 3.27 -12.50 -8.79
N LEU A 19 3.88 -11.90 -9.82
CA LEU A 19 5.34 -11.93 -10.00
C LEU A 19 6.07 -11.23 -8.84
N ASN A 20 5.56 -10.07 -8.40
CA ASN A 20 6.13 -9.36 -7.26
C ASN A 20 6.01 -10.15 -5.95
N ALA A 21 4.91 -10.89 -5.76
CA ALA A 21 4.68 -11.71 -4.56
C ALA A 21 5.57 -12.96 -4.53
N ALA A 22 5.86 -13.54 -5.69
CA ALA A 22 6.68 -14.75 -5.82
C ALA A 22 8.18 -14.52 -5.49
N GLN A 23 8.62 -13.26 -5.33
CA GLN A 23 10.00 -12.89 -5.00
C GLN A 23 11.06 -13.59 -5.89
N VAL A 24 10.71 -13.88 -7.14
CA VAL A 24 11.58 -14.58 -8.08
C VAL A 24 12.77 -13.67 -8.38
N ASP A 25 13.94 -14.03 -7.85
CA ASP A 25 15.25 -13.40 -7.99
C ASP A 25 15.27 -11.85 -8.07
N ALA A 26 15.57 -11.24 -6.92
CA ALA A 26 15.89 -9.82 -6.77
C ALA A 26 16.94 -9.39 -7.83
N PRO A 27 16.70 -8.29 -8.58
CA PRO A 27 16.28 -7.00 -8.02
C PRO A 27 15.05 -6.36 -8.70
N LYS A 28 14.29 -7.08 -9.52
CA LYS A 28 13.25 -6.47 -10.36
C LYS A 28 11.90 -6.42 -9.64
N VAL A 29 11.64 -5.33 -8.93
CA VAL A 29 10.28 -4.96 -8.54
C VAL A 29 9.58 -4.42 -9.79
N TYR A 30 8.51 -5.08 -10.22
CA TYR A 30 7.69 -4.64 -11.33
C TYR A 30 6.69 -3.58 -10.83
N MET A 31 7.06 -2.30 -10.96
CA MET A 31 6.16 -1.18 -10.69
C MET A 31 5.66 -0.60 -12.03
N PRO A 32 4.37 -0.76 -12.37
CA PRO A 32 3.83 -0.24 -13.62
C PRO A 32 3.75 1.30 -13.65
N MET A 33 3.81 1.95 -12.47
CA MET A 33 3.77 3.41 -12.35
C MET A 33 4.55 3.87 -11.11
N VAL A 34 5.25 5.01 -11.23
CA VAL A 34 5.99 5.64 -10.13
C VAL A 34 5.61 7.12 -10.07
N VAL A 35 5.34 7.63 -8.87
CA VAL A 35 5.04 9.06 -8.63
C VAL A 35 6.30 9.74 -8.08
N CYS A 36 6.93 10.60 -8.89
CA CYS A 36 8.16 11.32 -8.55
C CYS A 36 7.94 12.84 -8.46
N GLY A 37 8.75 13.53 -7.67
CA GLY A 37 8.76 15.00 -7.58
C GLY A 37 9.27 15.52 -6.23
N GLU A 38 9.52 16.83 -6.13
CA GLU A 38 10.09 17.47 -4.94
C GLU A 38 9.19 17.37 -3.70
N GLN A 39 9.77 17.43 -2.50
CA GLN A 39 9.01 17.40 -1.24
C GLN A 39 7.97 18.53 -1.23
N SER A 40 6.77 18.24 -0.70
CA SER A 40 5.67 19.21 -0.58
C SER A 40 4.87 19.55 -1.85
N TYR A 41 5.17 18.92 -3.01
CA TYR A 41 4.39 19.10 -4.25
C TYR A 41 3.11 18.22 -4.32
N GLY A 42 2.51 17.90 -3.17
CA GLY A 42 1.21 17.22 -3.14
C GLY A 42 1.19 15.76 -3.64
N LYS A 43 2.34 15.10 -3.86
CA LYS A 43 2.40 13.70 -4.34
C LYS A 43 1.52 12.73 -3.54
N SER A 44 1.63 12.76 -2.22
CA SER A 44 0.82 11.90 -1.34
C SER A 44 -0.65 12.31 -1.32
N SER A 45 -0.97 13.60 -1.52
CA SER A 45 -2.36 14.08 -1.61
C SER A 45 -3.02 13.65 -2.91
N THR A 46 -2.33 13.81 -4.05
CA THR A 46 -2.78 13.33 -5.35
C THR A 46 -2.95 11.81 -5.34
N LEU A 47 -1.96 11.08 -4.83
CA LEU A 47 -2.05 9.63 -4.73
C LEU A 47 -3.19 9.21 -3.80
N GLY A 48 -3.39 9.91 -2.67
CA GLY A 48 -4.49 9.64 -1.74
C GLY A 48 -5.87 9.82 -2.37
N ARG A 49 -6.04 10.85 -3.19
CA ARG A 49 -7.28 11.08 -3.95
C ARG A 49 -7.55 9.98 -4.97
N ILE A 50 -6.50 9.46 -5.62
CA ILE A 50 -6.63 8.33 -6.56
C ILE A 50 -6.94 7.04 -5.81
N ALA A 51 -6.28 6.83 -4.68
CA ALA A 51 -6.39 5.60 -3.89
C ALA A 51 -7.65 5.52 -3.02
N GLY A 52 -8.31 6.65 -2.76
CA GLY A 52 -9.45 6.72 -1.83
C GLY A 52 -9.05 6.53 -0.37
N VAL A 53 -7.78 6.78 -0.04
CA VAL A 53 -7.21 6.69 1.31
C VAL A 53 -6.34 7.92 1.59
N ALA A 54 -6.36 8.40 2.83
CA ALA A 54 -5.37 9.38 3.25
C ALA A 54 -4.02 8.68 3.48
N TYR A 55 -2.94 9.22 2.93
CA TYR A 55 -1.59 8.76 3.29
C TYR A 55 -1.08 9.56 4.49
N PRO A 56 -0.28 8.97 5.39
CA PRO A 56 0.30 9.69 6.51
C PRO A 56 1.09 10.93 6.05
N THR A 57 0.80 12.10 6.62
CA THR A 57 1.51 13.35 6.34
C THR A 57 1.92 14.06 7.63
N SER A 58 3.18 14.52 7.73
CA SER A 58 3.62 15.49 8.76
C SER A 58 4.87 16.22 8.30
N GLN A 59 5.23 17.34 8.95
CA GLN A 59 6.42 18.13 8.61
C GLN A 59 7.73 17.31 8.64
N LYS A 60 7.82 16.24 9.44
CA LYS A 60 8.98 15.33 9.53
C LYS A 60 8.74 13.95 8.88
N LEU A 61 7.50 13.67 8.46
CA LEU A 61 7.10 12.42 7.80
C LEU A 61 7.08 12.64 6.28
N CYS A 62 8.13 12.13 5.63
CA CYS A 62 8.14 11.85 4.20
C CYS A 62 8.13 10.32 3.99
N THR A 63 7.78 9.87 2.79
CA THR A 63 7.88 8.46 2.39
C THR A 63 9.34 8.00 2.42
N ARG A 64 9.80 7.45 3.56
CA ARG A 64 11.21 7.01 3.75
C ARG A 64 11.52 5.65 3.14
N PHE A 65 10.49 4.85 2.92
CA PHE A 65 10.56 3.56 2.25
C PHE A 65 9.57 3.54 1.10
N PRO A 66 9.87 2.84 -0.02
CA PRO A 66 8.91 2.69 -1.11
C PRO A 66 7.57 2.15 -0.59
N VAL A 67 6.50 2.90 -0.83
CA VAL A 67 5.12 2.47 -0.53
C VAL A 67 4.51 1.96 -1.82
N LYS A 68 4.21 0.65 -1.86
CA LYS A 68 3.45 0.05 -2.95
C LYS A 68 1.96 0.15 -2.60
N THR A 69 1.18 0.76 -3.48
CA THR A 69 -0.30 0.77 -3.38
C THR A 69 -0.87 -0.01 -4.54
N ILE A 70 -1.70 -1.00 -4.24
CA ILE A 70 -2.42 -1.80 -5.24
C ILE A 70 -3.89 -1.40 -5.14
N LEU A 71 -4.45 -0.90 -6.25
CA LEU A 71 -5.83 -0.41 -6.29
C LEU A 71 -6.74 -1.50 -6.86
N ARG A 72 -7.69 -1.96 -6.04
CA ARG A 72 -8.71 -2.95 -6.40
C ARG A 72 -10.10 -2.38 -6.16
N ARG A 73 -11.06 -2.74 -7.01
CA ARG A 73 -12.47 -2.39 -6.79
C ARG A 73 -13.02 -3.28 -5.68
N GLY A 74 -13.65 -2.69 -4.68
CA GLY A 74 -14.18 -3.42 -3.54
C GLY A 74 -14.93 -2.51 -2.58
N ALA A 75 -15.29 -3.06 -1.42
CA ALA A 75 -15.87 -2.28 -0.34
C ALA A 75 -14.84 -1.27 0.21
N GLN A 76 -15.32 -0.12 0.70
CA GLN A 76 -14.50 0.88 1.40
C GLN A 76 -14.24 0.47 2.86
N ARG A 77 -13.91 -0.80 3.07
CA ARG A 77 -13.59 -1.41 4.36
C ARG A 77 -12.23 -2.08 4.26
N ALA A 78 -11.42 -1.92 5.29
CA ALA A 78 -10.07 -2.45 5.35
C ALA A 78 -9.80 -3.18 6.65
N GLU A 79 -8.96 -4.20 6.56
CA GLU A 79 -8.29 -4.82 7.70
C GLU A 79 -6.85 -4.30 7.72
N VAL A 80 -6.42 -3.78 8.87
CA VAL A 80 -5.08 -3.21 9.03
C VAL A 80 -4.28 -4.11 9.95
N LEU A 81 -3.11 -4.55 9.48
CA LEU A 81 -2.23 -5.47 10.19
C LEU A 81 -0.77 -5.19 9.86
N ILE A 82 0.13 -5.58 10.74
CA ILE A 82 1.58 -5.51 10.49
C ILE A 82 2.09 -6.91 10.15
N ARG A 83 2.75 -7.06 8.99
CA ARG A 83 3.51 -8.27 8.64
C ARG A 83 5.00 -8.02 8.89
N PRO A 84 5.56 -8.48 10.02
CA PRO A 84 6.98 -8.30 10.31
C PRO A 84 7.86 -9.14 9.40
N ASP A 85 9.11 -8.71 9.23
CA ASP A 85 10.12 -9.48 8.50
C ASP A 85 10.43 -10.79 9.26
N PRO A 86 10.50 -11.95 8.59
CA PRO A 86 10.78 -13.24 9.24
C PRO A 86 12.11 -13.29 10.01
N ARG A 87 13.07 -12.41 9.70
CA ARG A 87 14.39 -12.31 10.33
C ARG A 87 14.39 -11.49 11.63
N ARG A 88 13.27 -10.85 12.02
CA ARG A 88 13.18 -10.11 13.28
C ARG A 88 13.22 -11.04 14.51
N PRO A 89 13.67 -10.53 15.67
CA PRO A 89 13.54 -11.25 16.94
C PRO A 89 12.12 -11.72 17.22
N LYS A 90 11.97 -12.88 17.85
CA LYS A 90 10.67 -13.54 18.07
C LYS A 90 9.71 -12.67 18.89
N ASP A 91 10.21 -12.06 19.96
CA ASP A 91 9.47 -11.14 20.83
C ASP A 91 8.97 -9.90 20.07
N GLU A 92 9.80 -9.34 19.19
CA GLU A 92 9.42 -8.20 18.36
C GLU A 92 8.37 -8.58 17.32
N ARG A 93 8.52 -9.75 16.69
CA ARG A 93 7.54 -10.30 15.75
C ARG A 93 6.18 -10.49 16.41
N GLU A 94 6.14 -11.16 17.56
CA GLU A 94 4.91 -11.39 18.33
C GLU A 94 4.25 -10.07 18.76
N ARG A 95 5.04 -9.05 19.10
CA ARG A 95 4.52 -7.72 19.44
C ARG A 95 3.86 -7.03 18.23
N LEU A 96 4.47 -7.13 17.05
CA LEU A 96 3.97 -6.49 15.82
C LEU A 96 2.74 -7.21 15.26
N GLU A 97 2.72 -8.53 15.30
CA GLU A 97 1.59 -9.36 14.86
C GLU A 97 0.32 -9.13 15.70
N LYS A 98 0.46 -8.64 16.93
CA LYS A 98 -0.67 -8.24 17.79
C LYS A 98 -1.38 -6.97 17.32
N PHE A 99 -0.76 -6.18 16.43
CA PHE A 99 -1.40 -5.01 15.86
C PHE A 99 -2.39 -5.44 14.77
N PHE A 100 -3.68 -5.33 15.08
CA PHE A 100 -4.75 -5.67 14.16
C PHE A 100 -5.98 -4.79 14.40
N VAL A 101 -6.49 -4.17 13.33
CA VAL A 101 -7.72 -3.38 13.36
C VAL A 101 -8.64 -3.85 12.24
N LEU A 102 -9.86 -4.26 12.60
CA LEU A 102 -10.86 -4.78 11.69
C LEU A 102 -11.87 -3.71 11.26
N ASP A 103 -12.46 -3.95 10.08
CA ASP A 103 -13.63 -3.23 9.58
C ASP A 103 -13.47 -1.70 9.56
N VAL A 104 -12.26 -1.22 9.28
CA VAL A 104 -11.95 0.21 9.24
C VAL A 104 -12.46 0.80 7.94
N ASN A 105 -13.17 1.93 8.00
CA ASN A 105 -13.47 2.71 6.80
C ASN A 105 -12.17 3.26 6.21
N THR A 106 -11.96 3.11 4.91
CA THR A 106 -10.74 3.58 4.24
C THR A 106 -10.49 5.09 4.37
N HIS A 107 -11.52 5.88 4.68
CA HIS A 107 -11.40 7.31 4.97
C HIS A 107 -10.90 7.62 6.38
N ASP A 108 -11.03 6.68 7.32
CA ASP A 108 -10.68 6.88 8.73
C ASP A 108 -9.29 6.29 9.08
N LEU A 109 -8.49 5.93 8.08
CA LEU A 109 -7.16 5.33 8.28
C LEU A 109 -6.20 6.23 9.06
N ASP A 110 -6.42 7.54 9.05
CA ASP A 110 -5.64 8.49 9.86
C ASP A 110 -5.71 8.19 11.37
N THR A 111 -6.85 7.68 11.85
CA THR A 111 -7.01 7.24 13.24
C THR A 111 -6.14 6.03 13.55
N VAL A 112 -5.98 5.13 12.57
CA VAL A 112 -5.17 3.92 12.70
C VAL A 112 -3.69 4.28 12.73
N TYR A 113 -3.25 5.22 11.88
CA TYR A 113 -1.86 5.70 11.87
C TYR A 113 -1.44 6.33 13.20
N ALA A 114 -2.36 6.98 13.91
CA ALA A 114 -2.10 7.55 15.23
C ALA A 114 -2.02 6.50 16.35
N SER A 115 -2.58 5.30 16.13
CA SER A 115 -2.67 4.22 17.12
C SER A 115 -1.55 3.18 17.04
N ALA A 116 -0.76 3.21 15.96
CA ALA A 116 0.35 2.29 15.69
C ALA A 116 1.66 2.75 16.32
#